data_AF-A0A0H1RLM7-F1
#
_entry.id   AF-A0A0H1RLM7-F1
#
_cell.length_a   1.000
_cell.length_b   1.000
_cell.length_c   1.000
_cell.angle_alpha   90.00
_cell.angle_beta   90.00
_cell.angle_gamma   90.00
#
_symmetry.space_group_name_H-M   'P 1'
#
loop_
_entity.id
_entity.type
_entity.pdbx_description
1 polymer ?
#
loop_
_entity_poly.entity_id
_entity_poly.type
_entity_poly.pdbx_seq_one_letter_code
_entity_poly.pdbx_strand_id
1 'polypeptide(L)'
;MSRIQWQQDRVAGVPLNRHLGFVGPVEVGHVAYDGSNRFWIWATPLQEDAWGYGPTEQAAKAALEHWLAAWLENFRPFFQADA
;
A
#
# COMPACT_ATOMS: atom_id res chain seq x y z
N MET A 1 -10.03 9.70 7.37
CA MET A 1 -10.51 8.84 6.27
C MET A 1 -9.32 8.52 5.39
N SER A 2 -9.14 7.24 5.04
CA SER A 2 -8.03 6.81 4.19
C SER A 2 -8.11 7.48 2.82
N ARG A 3 -6.96 7.95 2.30
CA ARG A 3 -6.87 8.53 0.95
C ARG A 3 -6.61 7.49 -0.13
N ILE A 4 -6.31 6.25 0.28
CA ILE A 4 -6.01 5.14 -0.62
C ILE A 4 -7.31 4.47 -1.03
N GLN A 5 -7.56 4.43 -2.33
CA GLN A 5 -8.64 3.64 -2.92
C GLN A 5 -8.14 2.22 -3.15
N TRP A 6 -8.76 1.25 -2.48
CA TRP A 6 -8.42 -0.15 -2.63
C TRP A 6 -9.30 -0.82 -3.67
N GLN A 7 -8.69 -1.56 -4.59
CA GLN A 7 -9.36 -2.33 -5.63
C GLN A 7 -8.94 -3.80 -5.53
N GLN A 8 -9.91 -4.72 -5.60
CA GLN A 8 -9.62 -6.14 -5.67
C GLN A 8 -8.92 -6.44 -7.00
N ASP A 9 -7.74 -7.04 -6.92
CA ASP A 9 -7.01 -7.42 -8.11
C ASP A 9 -7.61 -8.67 -8.78
N ARG A 10 -7.48 -8.75 -10.09
CA ARG A 10 -8.07 -9.80 -10.93
C ARG A 10 -7.12 -10.22 -12.03
N VAL A 11 -6.99 -11.53 -12.24
CA VAL A 11 -6.28 -12.09 -13.40
C VAL A 11 -7.28 -12.88 -14.24
N ALA A 12 -7.41 -12.54 -15.52
CA ALA A 12 -8.41 -13.13 -16.42
C ALA A 12 -9.84 -13.13 -15.83
N GLY A 13 -10.20 -12.08 -15.07
CA GLY A 13 -11.51 -11.94 -14.42
C GLY A 13 -11.65 -12.68 -13.07
N VAL A 14 -10.67 -13.49 -12.68
CA VAL A 14 -10.68 -14.22 -11.41
C VAL A 14 -10.12 -13.33 -10.28
N PRO A 15 -10.87 -13.09 -9.19
CA PRO A 15 -10.37 -12.31 -8.06
C PRO A 15 -9.24 -13.04 -7.35
N LEU A 16 -8.14 -12.32 -7.09
CA LEU A 16 -7.02 -12.82 -6.31
C LEU A 16 -7.21 -12.44 -4.84
N ASN A 17 -6.54 -13.12 -3.91
CA ASN A 17 -6.38 -12.62 -2.53
C ASN A 17 -5.33 -11.50 -2.49
N ARG A 18 -5.50 -10.49 -3.34
CA ARG A 18 -4.63 -9.33 -3.53
C ARG A 18 -5.46 -8.09 -3.83
N HIS A 19 -5.12 -6.98 -3.17
CA HIS A 19 -5.75 -5.68 -3.34
C HIS A 19 -4.69 -4.67 -3.76
N LEU A 20 -4.98 -3.89 -4.80
CA LEU A 20 -4.14 -2.77 -5.25
C LEU A 20 -4.64 -1.47 -4.61
N GLY A 21 -3.73 -0.62 -4.17
CA GLY A 21 -4.00 0.67 -3.53
C GLY A 21 -3.60 1.82 -4.42
N PHE A 22 -4.52 2.76 -4.65
CA PHE A 22 -4.31 3.92 -5.51
C PHE A 22 -4.56 5.24 -4.79
N VAL A 23 -3.76 6.26 -5.09
CA VAL A 23 -4.04 7.68 -4.77
C VAL A 23 -4.14 8.43 -6.09
N GLY A 24 -5.36 8.79 -6.49
CA GLY A 24 -5.60 9.27 -7.85
C GLY A 24 -5.22 8.18 -8.89
N PRO A 25 -4.46 8.52 -9.95
CA PRO A 25 -4.01 7.54 -10.95
C PRO A 25 -2.75 6.77 -10.54
N VAL A 26 -2.16 7.05 -9.36
CA VAL A 26 -0.88 6.47 -8.95
C VAL A 26 -1.12 5.25 -8.07
N GLU A 27 -0.55 4.10 -8.46
CA GLU A 27 -0.47 2.93 -7.58
C GLU A 27 0.56 3.21 -6.48
N VAL A 28 0.11 3.13 -5.22
CA VAL A 28 0.96 3.36 -4.04
C VAL A 28 1.37 2.07 -3.34
N GLY A 29 0.79 0.93 -3.73
CA GLY A 29 1.19 -0.39 -3.30
C GLY A 29 0.05 -1.40 -3.34
N HIS A 30 0.32 -2.60 -2.83
CA HIS A 30 -0.64 -3.69 -2.82
C HIS A 30 -0.59 -4.44 -1.49
N VAL A 31 -1.67 -5.14 -1.20
CA VAL A 31 -1.83 -6.02 -0.04
C VAL A 31 -2.25 -7.39 -0.53
N ALA A 32 -1.46 -8.43 -0.24
CA ALA A 32 -1.69 -9.80 -0.69
C ALA A 32 -1.65 -10.78 0.49
N TYR A 33 -2.51 -11.80 0.45
CA TYR A 33 -2.50 -12.86 1.45
C TYR A 33 -1.42 -13.89 1.12
N ASP A 34 -0.51 -14.11 2.07
CA ASP A 34 0.42 -15.24 2.04
C ASP A 34 -0.19 -16.43 2.78
N GLY A 35 -0.68 -17.39 2.00
CA GLY A 35 -1.30 -18.60 2.55
C GLY A 35 -0.32 -19.54 3.27
N SER A 36 0.98 -19.47 2.97
CA SER A 36 1.99 -20.32 3.61
C SER A 36 2.22 -19.87 5.04
N ASN A 37 2.35 -18.56 5.24
CA ASN A 37 2.63 -17.98 6.54
C ASN A 37 1.38 -17.46 7.28
N ARG A 38 0.20 -17.49 6.63
CA ARG A 38 -1.11 -17.11 7.17
C ARG A 38 -1.18 -15.65 7.64
N PHE A 39 -0.53 -14.74 6.92
CA PHE A 39 -0.62 -13.30 7.15
C PHE A 39 -0.80 -12.54 5.84
N TRP A 40 -1.11 -11.25 5.95
CA TRP A 40 -1.19 -10.35 4.81
C TRP A 40 0.11 -9.57 4.68
N ILE A 41 0.68 -9.56 3.49
CA ILE A 41 1.86 -8.79 3.12
C ILE A 41 1.39 -7.51 2.46
N TRP A 42 2.03 -6.39 2.76
CA TRP A 42 1.94 -5.19 1.93
C TRP A 42 3.30 -4.91 1.30
N ALA A 43 3.30 -4.37 0.09
CA ALA A 43 4.50 -3.87 -0.57
C ALA A 43 4.14 -2.66 -1.44
N THR A 44 5.14 -1.85 -1.79
CA THR A 44 4.95 -0.63 -2.58
C THR A 44 5.91 -0.58 -3.78
N PRO A 45 5.45 -0.10 -4.95
CA PRO A 45 6.34 0.14 -6.09
C PRO A 45 7.17 1.44 -5.92
N LEU A 46 6.90 2.25 -4.89
CA LEU A 46 7.50 3.58 -4.71
C LEU A 46 8.94 3.51 -4.19
N GLN A 47 9.34 2.39 -3.60
CA GLN A 47 10.70 2.15 -3.10
C GLN A 47 11.01 0.66 -3.17
N GLU A 48 12.21 0.34 -3.65
CA GLU A 48 12.72 -1.03 -3.66
C GLU A 48 12.77 -1.60 -2.23
N ASP A 49 12.42 -2.88 -2.09
CA ASP A 49 12.40 -3.63 -0.82
C ASP A 49 11.54 -3.02 0.31
N ALA A 50 10.66 -2.07 0.01
CA ALA A 50 9.71 -1.54 0.98
C ALA A 50 8.47 -2.44 1.06
N TRP A 51 8.41 -3.22 2.13
CA TRP A 51 7.31 -4.13 2.42
C TRP A 51 7.12 -4.31 3.93
N GLY A 52 6.01 -4.94 4.30
CA GLY A 52 5.74 -5.37 5.66
C GLY A 52 4.57 -6.33 5.71
N TYR A 53 4.05 -6.59 6.91
CA TYR A 53 2.97 -7.56 7.09
C TYR A 53 1.97 -7.14 8.17
N GLY A 54 0.80 -7.77 8.16
CA GLY A 54 -0.24 -7.63 9.17
C GLY A 54 -1.03 -8.93 9.34
N PRO A 55 -1.56 -9.20 10.55
CA PRO A 55 -2.33 -10.41 10.82
C PRO A 55 -3.69 -10.45 10.10
N THR A 56 -4.18 -9.30 9.62
CA THR A 56 -5.43 -9.16 8.85
C THR A 56 -5.20 -8.27 7.64
N GLU A 57 -6.11 -8.34 6.66
CA GLU A 57 -6.08 -7.47 5.48
C GLU A 57 -6.07 -5.99 5.88
N GLN A 58 -6.98 -5.58 6.77
CA GLN A 58 -7.07 -4.21 7.28
C GLN A 58 -5.78 -3.79 8.00
N ALA A 59 -5.14 -4.67 8.76
CA ALA A 59 -3.89 -4.36 9.43
C ALA A 59 -2.76 -4.10 8.42
N ALA A 60 -2.65 -4.92 7.37
CA ALA A 60 -1.67 -4.70 6.31
C ALA A 60 -1.95 -3.42 5.51
N LYS A 61 -3.22 -3.13 5.19
CA LYS A 61 -3.62 -1.87 4.54
C LYS A 61 -3.27 -0.63 5.38
N ALA A 62 -3.56 -0.68 6.68
CA ALA A 62 -3.24 0.40 7.61
C ALA A 62 -1.72 0.59 7.78
N ALA A 63 -0.96 -0.51 7.83
CA ALA A 63 0.49 -0.47 7.91
C ALA A 63 1.12 0.18 6.66
N LEU A 64 0.63 -0.18 5.46
CA LEU A 64 1.04 0.48 4.21
C LEU A 64 0.70 1.97 4.22
N GLU A 65 -0.50 2.34 4.64
CA GLU A 65 -0.91 3.75 4.71
C GLU A 65 -0.03 4.55 5.68
N HIS A 66 0.29 3.96 6.83
CA HIS A 66 1.20 4.58 7.79
C HIS A 66 2.61 4.75 7.23
N TRP A 67 3.15 3.69 6.59
CA TRP A 67 4.44 3.76 5.92
C TRP A 67 4.45 4.83 4.83
N LEU A 68 3.43 4.88 3.98
CA LEU A 68 3.32 5.86 2.89
C LEU A 68 3.30 7.28 3.43
N ALA A 69 2.52 7.54 4.48
CA ALA A 69 2.48 8.85 5.12
C ALA A 69 3.88 9.24 5.62
N ALA A 70 4.54 8.38 6.39
CA ALA A 70 5.89 8.64 6.90
C ALA A 70 6.94 8.80 5.78
N TRP A 71 6.80 8.05 4.69
CA TRP A 71 7.69 8.15 3.54
C TRP A 71 7.53 9.48 2.80
N LEU A 72 6.29 9.92 2.56
CA LEU A 72 5.97 11.20 1.93
C LEU A 72 6.44 12.41 2.74
N GLU A 73 6.49 12.30 4.07
CA GLU A 73 7.01 13.35 4.95
C GLU A 73 8.46 13.72 4.62
N ASN A 74 9.27 12.78 4.13
CA ASN A 74 10.64 13.08 3.70
C ASN A 74 10.70 14.06 2.53
N PHE A 75 9.62 14.15 1.73
CA PHE A 75 9.54 15.06 0.58
C PHE A 75 8.90 16.41 0.93
N ARG A 76 8.35 16.56 2.14
CA ARG A 76 7.71 17.81 2.58
C ARG A 76 8.57 19.05 2.31
N PRO A 77 9.90 19.06 2.55
CA PRO A 77 10.73 20.23 2.28
C PRO A 77 10.73 20.70 0.83
N PHE A 78 10.54 19.81 -0.16
CA PHE A 78 10.48 20.19 -1.57
C PHE A 78 9.19 20.94 -1.95
N PHE A 79 8.14 20.84 -1.13
CA PHE A 79 6.83 21.43 -1.40
C PHE A 79 6.54 22.66 -0.53
N GLN A 80 7.42 22.96 0.42
CA GLN A 80 7.39 24.22 1.12
C GLN A 80 8.10 25.23 0.22
N ALA A 81 7.34 26.21 -0.30
CA ALA A 81 7.96 27.36 -0.91
C ALA A 81 8.79 28.07 0.17
N ASP A 82 10.06 28.35 -0.10
CA ASP A 82 10.85 29.27 0.71
C ASP A 82 10.03 30.57 0.82
N ALA A 83 9.60 30.91 2.04
CA ALA A 83 8.86 32.12 2.33
C ALA A 83 9.79 33.35 2.33
#